data_AF-A0A7W1JGZ5-F1
#
_entry.id   AF-A0A7W1JGZ5-F1
#
_cell.length_a   1.000
_cell.length_b   1.000
_cell.length_c   1.000
_cell.angle_alpha   90.00
_cell.angle_beta   90.00
_cell.angle_gamma   90.00
#
_symmetry.space_group_name_H-M   'P 1'
#
loop_
_entity.id
_entity.type
_entity.pdbx_description
1 polymer ?
#
loop_
_entity_poly.entity_id
_entity_poly.type
_entity_poly.pdbx_seq_one_letter_code
_entity_poly.pdbx_strand_id
1 'polypeptide(L)'
;MIFKNRLFELLALCWDVGQSSQIHNHQDQNCWMAMPLGRLRVQNFRVFEQNGRTNYCRIEPTDAFDIHALMPAEVDPADPVHQVLNLPEFNL
;
A
#
# COMPACT_ATOMS: atom_id res chain seq x y z
N MET A 1 -1.69 9.20 -14.01
CA MET A 1 -2.09 10.34 -13.15
C MET A 1 -3.43 10.88 -13.66
N ILE A 2 -4.41 11.07 -12.77
CA ILE A 2 -5.75 11.59 -13.09
C ILE A 2 -5.85 13.09 -12.78
N PHE A 3 -5.45 13.49 -11.58
CA PHE A 3 -5.57 14.87 -11.11
C PHE A 3 -4.46 15.20 -10.11
N LYS A 4 -4.04 16.46 -10.06
CA LYS A 4 -3.07 16.97 -9.08
C LYS A 4 -3.34 18.44 -8.80
N ASN A 5 -3.28 18.82 -7.52
CA ASN A 5 -3.19 20.20 -7.09
C ASN A 5 -2.18 20.33 -5.94
N ARG A 6 -2.21 21.46 -5.22
CA ARG A 6 -1.29 21.69 -4.08
C ARG A 6 -1.61 20.86 -2.83
N LEU A 7 -2.79 20.24 -2.77
CA LEU A 7 -3.28 19.51 -1.61
C LEU A 7 -3.18 18.00 -1.78
N PHE A 8 -3.47 17.48 -2.98
CA PHE A 8 -3.45 16.04 -3.21
C PHE A 8 -3.17 15.67 -4.68
N GLU A 9 -2.84 14.40 -4.87
CA GLU A 9 -2.74 13.73 -6.16
C GLU A 9 -3.76 12.59 -6.22
N LEU A 10 -4.39 12.41 -7.38
CA LEU A 10 -5.25 11.28 -7.66
C LEU A 10 -4.66 10.48 -8.82
N LEU A 11 -4.42 9.20 -8.57
CA LEU A 11 -3.80 8.27 -9.51
C LEU A 11 -4.75 7.09 -9.78
N ALA A 12 -4.79 6.64 -11.04
CA ALA A 12 -5.25 5.30 -11.37
C ALA A 12 -4.02 4.41 -11.49
N LEU A 13 -4.02 3.30 -10.75
CA LEU A 13 -3.01 2.26 -10.87
C LEU A 13 -3.69 0.99 -11.38
N CYS A 14 -3.13 0.39 -12.43
CA CYS A 14 -3.58 -0.89 -12.96
C CYS A 14 -2.59 -1.97 -12.51
N TRP A 15 -3.12 -3.09 -12.04
CA TRP A 15 -2.33 -4.20 -11.52
C TRP A 15 -2.61 -5.46 -12.34
N ASP A 16 -1.59 -6.00 -12.99
CA ASP A 16 -1.70 -7.31 -13.63
C ASP A 16 -1.78 -8.42 -12.58
N VAL A 17 -2.31 -9.57 -12.97
CA VAL A 17 -2.43 -10.75 -12.08
C VAL A 17 -1.03 -11.16 -11.62
N GLY A 18 -0.86 -11.29 -10.29
CA GLY A 18 0.41 -11.63 -9.66
C GLY A 18 1.35 -10.43 -9.44
N GLN A 19 1.01 -9.23 -9.89
CA GLN A 19 1.84 -8.05 -9.69
C GLN A 19 1.83 -7.60 -8.23
N SER A 20 2.99 -7.14 -7.75
CA SER A 20 3.15 -6.60 -6.40
C SER A 20 3.98 -5.33 -6.39
N SER A 21 3.72 -4.46 -5.41
CA SER A 21 4.60 -3.34 -5.11
C SER A 21 5.84 -3.83 -4.37
N GLN A 22 6.86 -2.96 -4.29
CA GLN A 22 7.87 -3.07 -3.25
C GLN A 22 7.23 -2.78 -1.88
N ILE A 23 7.91 -3.15 -0.79
CA ILE A 23 7.55 -2.69 0.55
C ILE A 23 7.97 -1.22 0.68
N HIS A 24 7.04 -0.33 1.06
CA HIS A 24 7.26 1.11 1.04
C HIS A 24 6.40 1.86 2.07
N ASN A 25 6.72 3.14 2.28
CA ASN A 25 5.87 4.11 2.99
C ASN A 25 5.54 5.28 2.05
N HIS A 26 4.86 6.30 2.59
CA HIS A 26 4.42 7.48 1.83
C HIS A 26 5.12 8.78 2.24
N GLN A 27 6.27 8.69 2.92
CA GLN A 27 7.08 9.86 3.33
C GLN A 27 6.26 10.96 4.02
N ASP A 28 5.54 10.56 5.08
CA ASP A 28 4.67 11.43 5.89
C ASP A 28 3.50 12.07 5.13
N GLN A 29 3.16 11.58 3.93
CA GLN A 29 1.94 11.93 3.23
C GLN A 29 0.81 10.93 3.56
N ASN A 30 -0.42 11.44 3.68
CA ASN A 30 -1.61 10.60 3.82
C ASN A 30 -1.90 9.86 2.51
N CYS A 31 -2.36 8.62 2.61
CA CYS A 31 -2.69 7.78 1.46
C CYS A 31 -4.04 7.09 1.67
N TRP A 32 -4.92 7.24 0.67
CA TRP A 32 -6.20 6.55 0.60
C TRP A 32 -6.24 5.70 -0.66
N MET A 33 -6.74 4.48 -0.54
CA MET A 33 -6.81 3.50 -1.60
C MET A 33 -8.25 3.03 -1.77
N ALA A 34 -8.72 3.03 -3.01
CA ALA A 34 -9.99 2.43 -3.39
C ALA A 34 -9.76 1.50 -4.59
N MET A 35 -10.42 0.34 -4.58
CA MET A 35 -10.33 -0.64 -5.66
C MET A 35 -11.70 -0.78 -6.35
N PRO A 36 -12.01 0.07 -7.35
CA PRO A 36 -13.32 0.08 -7.98
C PRO A 36 -13.61 -1.19 -8.79
N LEU A 37 -12.56 -1.87 -9.27
CA LEU A 37 -12.65 -3.10 -10.06
C LEU A 37 -11.67 -4.12 -9.51
N GLY A 38 -12.12 -5.34 -9.22
CA GLY A 38 -11.25 -6.41 -8.71
C GLY A 38 -10.98 -6.32 -7.21
N ARG A 39 -9.84 -6.87 -6.78
CA ARG A 39 -9.41 -6.99 -5.39
C ARG A 39 -7.89 -6.86 -5.29
N LEU A 40 -7.39 -6.26 -4.22
CA LEU A 40 -5.97 -6.24 -3.86
C LEU A 40 -5.81 -6.63 -2.39
N ARG A 41 -4.66 -7.19 -2.02
CA ARG A 41 -4.27 -7.39 -0.62
C ARG A 41 -3.27 -6.33 -0.22
N VAL A 42 -3.48 -5.75 0.96
CA VAL A 42 -2.53 -4.89 1.66
C VAL A 42 -1.91 -5.71 2.78
N GLN A 43 -0.59 -5.85 2.78
CA GLN A 43 0.18 -6.40 3.89
C GLN A 43 0.88 -5.25 4.63
N ASN A 44 0.55 -5.07 5.90
CA ASN A 44 1.20 -4.07 6.75
C ASN A 44 2.46 -4.63 7.40
N PHE A 45 3.38 -3.74 7.75
CA PHE A 45 4.60 -4.07 8.47
C PHE A 45 4.87 -3.05 9.56
N ARG A 46 5.27 -3.53 10.73
CA ARG A 46 5.79 -2.68 11.81
C ARG A 46 7.30 -2.50 11.64
N VAL A 47 7.77 -1.27 11.78
CA VAL A 47 9.20 -0.95 11.83
C VAL A 47 9.73 -1.15 13.26
N PHE A 48 10.67 -2.06 13.44
CA PHE A 48 11.29 -2.33 14.73
C PHE A 48 12.57 -1.54 14.94
N GLU A 49 13.36 -1.39 13.89
CA GLU A 49 14.63 -0.70 13.92
C GLU A 49 14.90 -0.08 12.56
N GLN A 50 15.40 1.15 12.54
CA GLN A 50 15.85 1.79 11.32
C GLN A 50 17.06 2.68 11.58
N ASN A 51 17.99 2.71 10.61
CA ASN A 51 19.16 3.57 10.64
C ASN A 51 19.41 4.15 9.25
N GLY A 52 19.04 5.42 9.08
CA GLY A 52 19.22 6.14 7.81
C GLY A 52 20.68 6.35 7.39
N ARG A 53 21.66 6.22 8.29
CA ARG A 53 23.09 6.35 7.94
C ARG A 53 23.65 5.09 7.31
N THR A 54 23.06 3.93 7.61
CA THR A 54 23.49 2.62 7.08
C THR A 54 22.49 2.04 6.07
N ASN A 55 21.41 2.75 5.75
CA ASN A 55 20.29 2.24 4.95
C ASN A 55 19.72 0.92 5.48
N TYR A 56 19.74 0.75 6.80
CA TYR A 56 19.21 -0.44 7.46
C TYR A 56 17.78 -0.20 7.95
N CYS A 57 16.91 -1.17 7.73
CA CYS A 57 15.57 -1.20 8.30
C CYS A 57 15.18 -2.65 8.60
N ARG A 58 14.70 -2.90 9.82
CA ARG A 58 14.12 -4.16 10.25
C ARG A 58 12.62 -3.97 10.42
N ILE A 59 11.87 -4.76 9.67
CA ILE A 59 10.42 -4.76 9.67
C ILE A 59 9.89 -6.16 9.93
N GLU A 60 8.71 -6.27 10.52
CA GLU A 60 7.99 -7.54 10.63
C GLU A 60 6.56 -7.39 10.12
N PRO A 61 6.00 -8.41 9.43
CA PRO A 61 4.62 -8.38 9.00
C PRO A 61 3.66 -8.26 10.18
N THR A 62 2.62 -7.47 10.02
CA THR A 62 1.50 -7.38 10.97
C THR A 62 0.25 -7.96 10.33
N ASP A 63 -0.87 -7.25 10.40
CA ASP A 63 -2.11 -7.58 9.75
C ASP A 63 -2.02 -7.47 8.22
N ALA A 64 -2.92 -8.20 7.56
CA ALA A 64 -3.19 -8.07 6.15
C ALA A 64 -4.68 -8.10 5.91
N PHE A 65 -5.14 -7.33 4.93
CA PHE A 65 -6.54 -7.24 4.57
C PHE A 65 -6.71 -7.03 3.07
N ASP A 66 -7.89 -7.37 2.57
CA ASP A 66 -8.24 -7.22 1.16
C ASP A 66 -9.06 -5.94 0.95
N ILE A 67 -8.72 -5.16 -0.07
CA ILE A 67 -9.51 -4.02 -0.53
C ILE A 67 -10.28 -4.40 -1.80
N HIS A 68 -11.52 -3.94 -1.88
CA HIS A 68 -12.42 -4.13 -3.04
C HIS A 68 -13.44 -2.97 -3.08
N ALA A 69 -14.37 -2.99 -4.03
CA ALA A 69 -15.24 -1.84 -4.31
C ALA A 69 -16.07 -1.32 -3.11
N LEU A 70 -16.33 -2.17 -2.11
CA LEU A 70 -17.10 -1.81 -0.90
C LEU A 70 -16.22 -1.58 0.33
N MET A 71 -14.91 -1.78 0.19
CA MET A 71 -13.94 -1.73 1.29
C MET A 71 -12.71 -0.92 0.84
N PRO A 72 -12.82 0.42 0.80
CA PRO A 72 -11.66 1.28 0.64
C PRO A 72 -10.82 1.23 1.92
N ALA A 73 -9.56 1.67 1.82
CA ALA A 73 -8.64 1.71 2.94
C ALA A 73 -7.87 3.03 2.99
N GLU A 74 -7.40 3.35 4.18
CA GLU A 74 -6.37 4.33 4.40
C GLU A 74 -5.14 3.66 5.00
N VAL A 75 -3.98 4.25 4.77
CA VAL A 75 -2.74 3.83 5.40
C VAL A 75 -2.62 4.54 6.73
N ASP A 76 -2.46 3.79 7.82
CA ASP A 76 -2.25 4.38 9.15
C ASP A 76 -0.94 5.18 9.16
N PRO A 77 -0.97 6.51 9.40
CA PRO A 77 0.23 7.32 9.47
C PRO A 77 1.20 6.88 10.58
N ALA A 78 0.73 6.18 11.62
CA ALA A 78 1.58 5.70 12.72
C ALA A 78 2.35 4.41 12.38
N ASP A 79 1.80 3.56 11.52
CA ASP A 79 2.42 2.32 11.04
C ASP A 79 2.33 2.24 9.49
N PRO A 80 3.06 3.10 8.74
CA PRO A 80 2.76 3.41 7.33
C PRO A 80 3.42 2.48 6.31
N VAL A 81 4.16 1.46 6.75
CA VAL A 81 4.92 0.58 5.86
C VAL A 81 4.04 -0.57 5.39
N HIS A 82 3.87 -0.69 4.08
CA HIS A 82 2.99 -1.70 3.50
C HIS A 82 3.48 -2.26 2.17
N GLN A 83 2.84 -3.33 1.72
CA GLN A 83 2.96 -3.89 0.38
C GLN A 83 1.57 -4.12 -0.21
N VAL A 84 1.40 -3.76 -1.47
CA VAL A 84 0.15 -3.97 -2.23
C VAL A 84 0.35 -5.13 -3.20
N LEU A 85 -0.60 -6.07 -3.19
CA LEU A 85 -0.50 -7.35 -3.86
C LEU A 85 -1.76 -7.62 -4.69
N ASN A 86 -1.62 -7.83 -6.00
CA ASN A 86 -2.65 -8.47 -6.81
C ASN A 86 -2.36 -9.97 -6.87
N LEU A 87 -2.89 -10.73 -5.91
CA LEU A 87 -2.56 -12.14 -5.77
C LEU A 87 -3.19 -12.98 -6.90
N PRO A 88 -2.50 -14.00 -7.45
CA PRO A 88 -3.03 -14.83 -8.54
C PRO A 88 -4.39 -15.47 -8.23
N GLU A 89 -4.64 -15.84 -6.97
CA GLU A 89 -5.91 -16.42 -6.52
C GLU A 89 -7.10 -15.46 -6.58
N PHE A 90 -6.91 -14.16 -6.77
CA PHE A 90 -8.01 -13.21 -6.97
C PHE A 90 -8.60 -13.25 -8.39
N ASN A 91 -7.96 -13.98 -9.30
CA ASN A 91 -8.42 -14.17 -10.67
C ASN A 91 -9.13 -15.53 -10.88
N LEU A 92 -9.51 -16.20 -9.79
CA LEU A 92 -10.28 -17.46 -9.78
C LEU A 92 -11.79 -17.20 -9.81
#